data_AF-A0AA95B4Q5-F1
#
_entry.id   AF-A0AA95B4Q5-F1
#
_cell.length_a   1.000
_cell.length_b   1.000
_cell.length_c   1.000
_cell.angle_alpha   90.00
_cell.angle_beta   90.00
_cell.angle_gamma   90.00
#
_symmetry.space_group_name_H-M   'P 1'
#
loop_
_entity.id
_entity.type
_entity.pdbx_description
1 polymer ?
#
loop_
_entity_poly.entity_id
_entity_poly.type
_entity_poly.pdbx_seq_one_letter_code
_entity_poly.pdbx_strand_id
1 'polypeptide(L)'
;MNKDLRIQLPLWTIAFCILLMPLTFSLVQLIDLMIHNFDAFFVVNGTGTSFNWGLMAIQLFMVSILLLISFYILFYRRYRKHNKENPREKLYFFVFYKPGEILEDDEMLQQVSKNATKKVYILFANALPILAFLMVIPLHRSVFIMAILLVIIFQNLLFYNEINQYYSGNYKFGKKDKKTDQELSKVNKRVVRGIAIVSLIIVALSIGRIAQIHSNSQSILPQMEACMDEGGTAVVESGSIWSLTKFTCE
;
A
#
# COMPACT_ATOMS: atom_id res chain seq x y z
N MET A 1 16.83 25.16 -10.03
CA MET A 1 15.58 24.98 -9.25
C MET A 1 15.23 23.53 -8.91
N ASN A 2 15.59 22.51 -9.71
CA ASN A 2 15.36 21.07 -9.42
C ASN A 2 15.99 20.51 -8.13
N LYS A 3 16.62 21.35 -7.30
CA LYS A 3 17.28 20.99 -6.04
C LYS A 3 16.49 21.44 -4.81
N ASP A 4 15.35 22.11 -4.99
CA ASP A 4 14.48 22.46 -3.85
C ASP A 4 13.89 21.17 -3.25
N LEU A 5 14.00 21.02 -1.94
CA LEU A 5 13.47 19.88 -1.22
C LEU A 5 11.93 19.86 -1.31
N ARG A 6 11.27 21.03 -1.33
CA ARG A 6 9.81 21.17 -1.37
C ARG A 6 9.18 20.47 -2.57
N ILE A 7 9.79 20.65 -3.75
CA ILE A 7 9.38 20.01 -5.01
C ILE A 7 9.64 18.49 -4.98
N GLN A 8 10.69 18.07 -4.25
CA GLN A 8 11.09 16.67 -4.13
C GLN A 8 10.33 15.92 -3.02
N LEU A 9 9.62 16.61 -2.12
CA LEU A 9 8.91 15.99 -1.00
C LEU A 9 7.99 14.83 -1.43
N PRO A 10 7.19 14.95 -2.50
CA PRO A 10 6.36 13.83 -2.95
C PRO A 10 7.17 12.59 -3.35
N LEU A 11 8.38 12.76 -3.90
CA LEU A 11 9.27 11.64 -4.21
C LEU A 11 9.81 10.97 -2.95
N TRP A 12 10.14 11.75 -1.92
CA TRP A 12 10.54 11.21 -0.62
C TRP A 12 9.37 10.44 0.02
N THR A 13 8.14 10.93 -0.10
CA THR A 13 6.94 10.21 0.36
C THR A 13 6.74 8.91 -0.42
N ILE A 14 6.93 8.89 -1.73
CA ILE A 14 6.86 7.65 -2.54
C ILE A 14 7.91 6.64 -2.07
N ALA A 15 9.16 7.08 -1.92
CA ALA A 15 10.24 6.23 -1.45
C ALA A 15 9.94 5.66 -0.05
N PHE A 16 9.43 6.50 0.85
CA PHE A 16 8.97 6.07 2.17
C PHE A 16 7.86 5.02 2.09
N CYS A 17 6.82 5.24 1.28
CA CYS A 17 5.74 4.28 1.09
C CYS A 17 6.24 2.93 0.53
N ILE A 18 7.18 2.96 -0.42
CA ILE A 18 7.79 1.74 -0.98
C ILE A 18 8.56 0.97 0.10
N LEU A 19 9.31 1.66 0.95
CA LEU A 19 10.01 1.03 2.08
C LEU A 19 9.06 0.53 3.18
N LEU A 20 7.90 1.18 3.32
CA LEU A 20 6.87 0.79 4.28
C LEU A 20 6.10 -0.48 3.86
N MET A 21 6.03 -0.78 2.55
CA MET A 21 5.37 -1.98 2.03
C MET A 21 5.92 -3.30 2.62
N PRO A 22 7.22 -3.63 2.52
CA PRO A 22 7.74 -4.86 3.10
C PRO A 22 7.64 -4.88 4.63
N LEU A 23 7.75 -3.72 5.28
CA LEU A 23 7.58 -3.61 6.73
C LEU A 23 6.16 -3.98 7.15
N THR A 24 5.15 -3.36 6.54
CA THR A 24 3.74 -3.63 6.86
C THR A 24 3.35 -5.06 6.51
N PHE A 25 3.83 -5.60 5.39
CA PHE A 25 3.64 -6.99 5.02
C PHE A 25 4.24 -7.95 6.07
N SER A 26 5.51 -7.75 6.46
CA SER A 26 6.16 -8.59 7.47
C SER A 26 5.48 -8.49 8.84
N LEU A 27 5.07 -7.29 9.26
CA LEU A 27 4.39 -7.06 10.53
C LEU A 27 3.03 -7.76 10.58
N VAL A 28 2.27 -7.72 9.49
CA VAL A 28 1.02 -8.47 9.35
C VAL A 28 1.27 -9.97 9.50
N GLN A 29 2.25 -10.52 8.78
CA GLN A 29 2.58 -11.95 8.86
C GLN A 29 3.02 -12.37 10.26
N LEU A 30 3.84 -11.54 10.93
CA LEU A 30 4.29 -11.79 12.28
C LEU A 30 3.13 -11.80 13.29
N ILE A 31 2.19 -10.86 13.17
CA ILE A 31 1.01 -10.83 14.04
C ILE A 31 0.13 -12.07 13.78
N ASP A 32 -0.07 -12.49 12.52
CA ASP A 32 -0.86 -13.69 12.22
C ASP A 32 -0.21 -14.94 12.79
N LEU A 33 1.10 -15.08 12.62
CA LEU A 33 1.85 -16.17 13.24
C LEU A 33 1.75 -16.12 14.77
N MET A 34 1.85 -14.93 15.40
CA MET A 34 1.83 -14.85 16.87
C MET A 34 0.47 -15.24 17.45
N ILE A 35 -0.62 -14.93 16.74
CA ILE A 35 -1.98 -15.22 17.20
C ILE A 35 -2.36 -16.67 16.92
N HIS A 36 -1.98 -17.22 15.76
CA HIS A 36 -2.48 -18.50 15.28
C HIS A 36 -1.48 -19.66 15.39
N ASN A 37 -0.17 -19.38 15.33
CA ASN A 37 0.89 -20.38 15.28
C ASN A 37 2.05 -20.00 16.21
N PHE A 38 1.76 -19.81 17.50
CA PHE A 38 2.75 -19.36 18.48
C PHE A 38 3.96 -20.29 18.58
N ASP A 39 3.75 -21.60 18.42
CA ASP A 39 4.80 -22.62 18.47
C ASP A 39 5.81 -22.49 17.32
N ALA A 40 5.45 -21.83 16.23
CA ALA A 40 6.38 -21.54 15.14
C ALA A 40 7.50 -20.57 15.56
N PHE A 41 7.28 -19.74 16.60
CA PHE A 41 8.28 -18.82 17.15
C PHE A 41 9.23 -19.47 18.13
N PHE A 42 8.80 -20.51 18.84
CA PHE A 42 9.57 -21.13 19.91
C PHE A 42 9.79 -22.60 19.61
N VAL A 43 11.01 -22.93 19.16
CA VAL A 43 11.40 -24.32 18.96
C VAL A 43 11.86 -24.88 20.30
N VAL A 44 11.12 -25.87 20.80
CA VAL A 44 11.47 -26.63 22.00
C VAL A 44 12.46 -27.71 21.61
N ASN A 45 13.75 -27.44 21.80
CA ASN A 45 14.76 -28.50 21.79
C ASN A 45 14.88 -29.00 23.23
N GLY A 46 15.00 -30.31 23.47
CA GLY A 46 14.79 -30.95 24.79
C GLY A 46 15.58 -30.44 26.01
N THR A 47 16.37 -29.37 25.90
CA THR A 47 17.07 -28.69 27.00
C THR A 47 16.73 -27.19 27.14
N GLY A 48 15.86 -26.63 26.28
CA GLY A 48 15.42 -25.23 26.38
C GLY A 48 14.58 -24.73 25.19
N THR A 49 13.83 -23.66 25.42
CA THR A 49 13.05 -22.97 24.38
C THR A 49 13.95 -21.99 23.62
N SER A 50 14.08 -22.16 22.30
CA SER A 50 14.86 -21.26 21.45
C SER A 50 13.96 -20.49 20.47
N PHE A 51 14.29 -19.22 20.22
CA PHE A 51 13.53 -18.39 19.29
C PHE A 51 13.89 -18.69 17.84
N ASN A 52 12.89 -18.87 16.98
CA ASN A 52 13.07 -19.23 15.59
C ASN A 52 13.44 -18.02 14.71
N TRP A 53 14.72 -17.66 14.69
CA TRP A 53 15.26 -16.60 13.82
C TRP A 53 15.21 -16.91 12.32
N GLY A 54 14.92 -18.16 11.95
CA GLY A 54 14.84 -18.62 10.55
C GLY A 54 13.56 -18.20 9.83
N LEU A 55 12.57 -17.66 10.54
CA LEU A 55 11.31 -17.24 9.94
C LEU A 55 11.52 -16.07 8.97
N MET A 56 11.11 -16.27 7.71
CA MET A 56 11.20 -15.25 6.65
C MET A 56 10.57 -13.92 7.07
N ALA A 57 9.44 -13.97 7.78
CA ALA A 57 8.75 -12.77 8.25
C ALA A 57 9.62 -11.93 9.22
N ILE A 58 10.39 -12.57 10.09
CA ILE A 58 11.31 -11.90 11.04
C ILE A 58 12.47 -11.27 10.29
N GLN A 59 13.07 -12.02 9.37
CA GLN A 59 14.19 -11.51 8.57
C GLN A 59 13.77 -10.29 7.74
N LEU A 60 12.63 -10.38 7.06
CA LEU A 60 12.08 -9.29 6.26
C LEU A 60 11.75 -8.06 7.12
N PHE A 61 11.21 -8.27 8.33
CA PHE A 61 10.93 -7.20 9.28
C PHE A 61 12.20 -6.47 9.71
N MET A 62 13.26 -7.21 10.09
CA MET A 62 14.55 -6.63 10.50
C MET A 62 15.20 -5.83 9.38
N VAL A 63 15.25 -6.38 8.17
CA VAL A 63 15.78 -5.68 6.99
C VAL A 63 14.97 -4.41 6.70
N SER A 64 13.64 -4.49 6.76
CA SER A 64 12.77 -3.36 6.50
C SER A 64 12.97 -2.23 7.52
N ILE A 65 13.11 -2.56 8.81
CA ILE A 65 13.44 -1.58 9.86
C ILE A 65 14.78 -0.90 9.58
N LEU A 66 15.83 -1.65 9.26
CA LEU A 66 17.16 -1.09 8.98
C LEU A 66 17.13 -0.14 7.79
N LEU A 67 16.42 -0.51 6.71
CA LEU A 67 16.22 0.36 5.55
C LEU A 67 15.45 1.64 5.90
N LEU A 68 14.40 1.52 6.73
CA LEU A 68 13.60 2.66 7.16
C LEU A 68 14.41 3.63 8.02
N ILE A 69 15.23 3.11 8.95
CA ILE A 69 16.15 3.90 9.77
C ILE A 69 17.15 4.64 8.88
N SER A 70 17.77 3.92 7.93
CA SER A 70 18.70 4.52 6.96
C SER A 70 18.04 5.65 6.16
N PHE A 71 16.82 5.42 5.67
CA PHE A 71 16.02 6.42 4.97
C PHE A 71 15.77 7.66 5.83
N TYR A 72 15.35 7.51 7.08
CA TYR A 72 15.13 8.64 7.99
C TYR A 72 16.40 9.44 8.26
N ILE A 73 17.56 8.78 8.39
CA ILE A 73 18.86 9.47 8.55
C ILE A 73 19.18 10.30 7.32
N LEU A 74 19.00 9.74 6.11
CA LEU A 74 19.23 10.45 4.85
C LEU A 74 18.28 11.64 4.69
N PHE A 75 17.00 11.42 4.95
CA PHE A 75 15.97 12.46 4.89
C PHE A 75 16.26 13.58 5.89
N TYR A 76 16.60 13.24 7.14
CA TYR A 76 16.95 14.21 8.17
C TYR A 76 18.16 15.08 7.79
N ARG A 77 19.22 14.46 7.24
CA ARG A 77 20.38 15.20 6.71
C ARG A 77 19.99 16.17 5.61
N ARG A 78 19.16 15.73 4.66
CA ARG A 78 18.68 16.55 3.54
C ARG A 78 17.79 17.69 4.01
N TYR A 79 16.87 17.42 4.92
CA TYR A 79 15.98 18.39 5.56
C TYR A 79 16.78 19.47 6.30
N ARG A 80 17.75 19.08 7.14
CA ARG A 80 18.59 20.03 7.88
C ARG A 80 19.40 20.93 6.95
N LYS A 81 19.94 20.36 5.87
CA LYS A 81 20.65 21.12 4.84
C LYS A 81 19.73 22.16 4.19
N HIS A 82 18.52 21.76 3.79
CA HIS A 82 17.55 22.66 3.18
C HIS A 82 17.13 23.81 4.10
N ASN A 83 16.83 23.53 5.38
CA ASN A 83 16.46 24.57 6.35
C ASN A 83 17.61 25.53 6.70
N LYS A 84 18.87 25.09 6.54
CA LYS A 84 20.05 25.96 6.69
C LYS A 84 20.24 26.86 5.46
N GLU A 85 19.98 26.34 4.26
CA GLU A 85 20.10 27.06 2.99
C GLU A 85 18.94 28.05 2.77
N ASN A 86 17.73 27.75 3.24
CA ASN A 86 16.54 28.57 3.05
C ASN A 86 15.90 28.99 4.40
N PRO A 87 16.49 29.97 5.11
CA PRO A 87 16.01 30.37 6.44
C PRO A 87 14.65 31.06 6.43
N ARG A 88 14.21 31.61 5.28
CA ARG A 88 12.90 32.25 5.11
C ARG A 88 11.77 31.27 4.81
N GLU A 89 12.10 30.08 4.29
CA GLU A 89 11.15 29.06 3.83
C GLU A 89 11.43 27.75 4.55
N LYS A 90 11.44 27.79 5.88
CA LYS A 90 11.72 26.60 6.69
C LYS A 90 10.59 25.59 6.55
N LEU A 91 10.98 24.35 6.26
CA LEU A 91 10.10 23.21 6.43
C LEU A 91 10.03 22.85 7.91
N TYR A 92 8.87 22.42 8.37
CA TYR A 92 8.65 21.86 9.70
C TYR A 92 8.38 20.35 9.56
N PHE A 93 8.84 19.56 10.54
CA PHE A 93 8.68 18.10 10.52
C PHE A 93 7.22 17.65 10.67
N PHE A 94 6.45 18.36 11.49
CA PHE A 94 5.03 18.10 11.69
C PHE A 94 4.28 19.37 11.33
N VAL A 95 3.46 19.31 10.27
CA VAL A 95 2.59 20.41 9.89
C VAL A 95 1.17 19.90 9.74
N PHE A 96 0.27 20.45 10.55
CA PHE A 96 -1.15 20.12 10.52
C PHE A 96 -1.95 21.03 9.58
N TYR A 97 -1.45 22.24 9.27
CA TYR A 97 -2.24 23.26 8.57
C TYR A 97 -1.81 23.51 7.12
N LYS A 98 -0.50 23.46 6.81
CA LYS A 98 0.02 23.69 5.46
C LYS A 98 1.11 22.68 5.10
N PRO A 99 0.81 21.66 4.29
CA PRO A 99 1.82 20.75 3.78
C PRO A 99 2.92 21.54 3.05
N GLY A 100 4.18 21.24 3.34
CA GLY A 100 5.32 21.95 2.74
C GLY A 100 5.48 21.74 1.23
N GLU A 101 4.67 20.85 0.65
CA GLU A 101 4.57 20.59 -0.79
C GLU A 101 3.66 21.58 -1.54
N ILE A 102 2.77 22.30 -0.83
CA ILE A 102 1.87 23.28 -1.44
C ILE A 102 2.60 24.62 -1.55
N LEU A 103 2.97 24.94 -2.79
CA LEU A 103 3.65 26.17 -3.16
C LEU A 103 2.60 27.24 -3.51
N GLU A 104 2.54 28.30 -2.71
CA GLU A 104 1.63 29.45 -2.89
C GLU A 104 2.41 30.76 -2.96
N ASP A 105 3.70 30.67 -3.29
CA ASP A 105 4.62 31.82 -3.27
C ASP A 105 4.33 32.80 -4.42
N ASP A 106 3.60 32.35 -5.46
CA ASP A 106 3.19 33.11 -6.65
C ASP A 106 1.80 32.63 -7.13
N GLU A 107 1.02 33.52 -7.76
CA GLU A 107 -0.31 33.26 -8.32
C GLU A 107 -0.30 32.10 -9.33
N MET A 108 0.75 32.03 -10.17
CA MET A 108 0.89 30.95 -11.14
C MET A 108 1.13 29.59 -10.47
N LEU A 109 1.96 29.55 -9.41
CA LEU A 109 2.20 28.33 -8.63
C LEU A 109 0.93 27.88 -7.89
N GLN A 110 0.16 28.82 -7.37
CA GLN A 110 -1.12 28.54 -6.73
C GLN A 110 -2.10 27.87 -7.71
N GLN A 111 -2.14 28.33 -8.98
CA GLN A 111 -2.98 27.71 -10.00
C GLN A 111 -2.54 26.29 -10.34
N VAL A 112 -1.23 26.03 -10.42
CA VAL A 112 -0.67 24.69 -10.66
C VAL A 112 -0.99 23.76 -9.49
N SER A 113 -0.75 24.20 -8.25
CA SER A 113 -1.08 23.46 -7.03
C SER A 113 -2.57 23.11 -7.00
N LYS A 114 -3.45 24.05 -7.35
CA LYS A 114 -4.90 23.81 -7.44
C LYS A 114 -5.27 22.76 -8.49
N ASN A 115 -4.61 22.78 -9.65
CA ASN A 115 -4.81 21.77 -10.69
C ASN A 115 -4.31 20.39 -10.25
N ALA A 116 -3.16 20.31 -9.59
CA ALA A 116 -2.60 19.08 -9.03
C ALA A 116 -3.55 18.48 -7.99
N THR A 117 -4.02 19.30 -7.04
CA THR A 117 -4.96 18.88 -5.99
C THR A 117 -6.30 18.42 -6.59
N LYS A 118 -6.78 19.06 -7.65
CA LYS A 118 -7.99 18.60 -8.36
C LYS A 118 -7.81 17.19 -8.94
N LYS A 119 -6.64 16.88 -9.52
CA LYS A 119 -6.34 15.52 -10.03
C LYS A 119 -6.28 14.49 -8.91
N VAL A 120 -5.64 14.83 -7.79
CA VAL A 120 -5.60 13.98 -6.59
C VAL A 120 -7.00 13.72 -6.03
N TYR A 121 -7.85 14.74 -5.98
CA TYR A 121 -9.23 14.58 -5.55
C TYR A 121 -10.00 13.60 -6.46
N ILE A 122 -9.83 13.72 -7.78
CA ILE A 122 -10.45 12.78 -8.74
C ILE A 122 -9.93 11.35 -8.51
N LEU A 123 -8.63 11.18 -8.23
CA LEU A 123 -8.07 9.86 -7.88
C LEU A 123 -8.79 9.29 -6.65
N PHE A 124 -8.86 10.03 -5.54
CA PHE A 124 -9.49 9.55 -4.31
C PHE A 124 -10.99 9.26 -4.46
N ALA A 125 -11.72 10.11 -5.18
CA ALA A 125 -13.13 9.91 -5.45
C ALA A 125 -13.43 8.57 -6.15
N ASN A 126 -12.48 8.05 -6.95
CA ASN A 126 -12.61 6.76 -7.63
C ASN A 126 -11.94 5.63 -6.85
N ALA A 127 -10.78 5.88 -6.23
CA ALA A 127 -10.00 4.86 -5.54
C ALA A 127 -10.66 4.39 -4.24
N LEU A 128 -11.30 5.29 -3.48
CA LEU A 128 -11.94 4.92 -2.21
C LEU A 128 -13.11 3.93 -2.39
N PRO A 129 -14.06 4.13 -3.32
CA PRO A 129 -15.07 3.11 -3.61
C PRO A 129 -14.49 1.77 -4.04
N ILE A 130 -13.43 1.77 -4.86
CA ILE A 130 -12.76 0.53 -5.31
C ILE A 130 -12.10 -0.18 -4.12
N LEU A 131 -11.43 0.55 -3.22
CA LEU A 131 -10.85 0.00 -2.00
C LEU A 131 -11.93 -0.57 -1.07
N ALA A 132 -13.06 0.13 -0.90
CA ALA A 132 -14.19 -0.37 -0.12
C ALA A 132 -14.78 -1.65 -0.74
N PHE A 133 -14.89 -1.71 -2.07
CA PHE A 133 -15.36 -2.91 -2.76
C PHE A 133 -14.37 -4.08 -2.63
N LEU A 134 -13.06 -3.79 -2.68
CA LEU A 134 -12.02 -4.79 -2.46
C LEU A 134 -12.16 -5.44 -1.07
N MET A 135 -12.53 -4.67 -0.03
CA MET A 135 -12.73 -5.16 1.34
C MET A 135 -13.87 -6.16 1.50
N VAL A 136 -14.82 -6.23 0.56
CA VAL A 136 -15.91 -7.22 0.57
C VAL A 136 -15.38 -8.63 0.26
N ILE A 137 -14.25 -8.72 -0.45
CA ILE A 137 -13.62 -10.00 -0.76
C ILE A 137 -12.86 -10.49 0.47
N PRO A 138 -12.94 -11.77 0.85
CA PRO A 138 -12.11 -12.37 1.90
C PRO A 138 -10.66 -12.52 1.43
N LEU A 139 -9.96 -11.40 1.27
CA LEU A 139 -8.54 -11.34 0.98
C LEU A 139 -7.75 -11.17 2.28
N HIS A 140 -6.49 -11.60 2.24
CA HIS A 140 -5.57 -11.41 3.34
C HIS A 140 -5.37 -9.91 3.64
N ARG A 141 -5.31 -9.56 4.92
CA ARG A 141 -5.27 -8.17 5.39
C ARG A 141 -4.11 -7.34 4.82
N SER A 142 -2.98 -7.98 4.50
CA SER A 142 -1.86 -7.31 3.84
C SER A 142 -2.21 -6.73 2.47
N VAL A 143 -3.13 -7.34 1.72
CA VAL A 143 -3.52 -6.87 0.38
C VAL A 143 -4.18 -5.49 0.45
N PHE A 144 -5.04 -5.26 1.46
CA PHE A 144 -5.68 -3.96 1.65
C PHE A 144 -4.67 -2.86 2.00
N ILE A 145 -3.73 -3.17 2.91
CA ILE A 145 -2.68 -2.21 3.29
C ILE A 145 -1.81 -1.86 2.08
N MET A 146 -1.42 -2.86 1.28
CA MET A 146 -0.66 -2.65 0.05
C MET A 146 -1.42 -1.82 -0.98
N ALA A 147 -2.73 -2.06 -1.15
CA ALA A 147 -3.57 -1.27 -2.05
C ALA A 147 -3.68 0.19 -1.61
N ILE A 148 -3.83 0.45 -0.30
CA ILE A 148 -3.83 1.82 0.25
C ILE A 148 -2.49 2.51 -0.01
N LEU A 149 -1.37 1.83 0.27
CA LEU A 149 -0.03 2.39 0.02
C LEU A 149 0.19 2.70 -1.47
N LEU A 150 -0.32 1.86 -2.38
CA LEU A 150 -0.28 2.12 -3.81
C LEU A 150 -1.07 3.39 -4.19
N VAL A 151 -2.26 3.59 -3.63
CA VAL A 151 -3.05 4.81 -3.86
C VAL A 151 -2.27 6.06 -3.40
N ILE A 152 -1.60 5.99 -2.25
CA ILE A 152 -0.75 7.07 -1.74
C ILE A 152 0.44 7.33 -2.68
N ILE A 153 1.09 6.27 -3.19
CA ILE A 153 2.16 6.42 -4.19
C ILE A 153 1.65 7.11 -5.45
N PHE A 154 0.51 6.67 -5.99
CA PHE A 154 -0.09 7.28 -7.18
C PHE A 154 -0.48 8.75 -6.95
N GLN A 155 -1.04 9.08 -5.79
CA GLN A 155 -1.31 10.46 -5.41
C GLN A 155 -0.03 11.32 -5.49
N ASN A 156 1.04 10.90 -4.83
CA ASN A 156 2.29 11.65 -4.78
C ASN A 156 2.95 11.73 -6.16
N LEU A 157 2.81 10.69 -6.98
CA LEU A 157 3.34 10.67 -8.35
C LEU A 157 2.59 11.66 -9.25
N LEU A 158 1.26 11.70 -9.17
CA LEU A 158 0.44 12.65 -9.92
C LEU A 158 0.77 14.09 -9.52
N PHE A 159 0.92 14.34 -8.23
CA PHE A 159 1.27 15.65 -7.71
C PHE A 159 2.67 16.08 -8.17
N TYR A 160 3.66 15.20 -8.03
CA TYR A 160 5.03 15.45 -8.51
C TYR A 160 5.07 15.74 -10.01
N ASN A 161 4.38 14.94 -10.82
CA ASN A 161 4.37 15.10 -12.28
C ASN A 161 3.80 16.46 -12.70
N GLU A 162 2.74 16.93 -12.04
CA GLU A 162 2.15 18.23 -12.34
C GLU A 162 3.11 19.38 -12.02
N ILE A 163 3.73 19.34 -10.83
CA ILE A 163 4.69 20.35 -10.41
C ILE A 163 5.95 20.30 -11.29
N ASN A 164 6.48 19.12 -11.56
CA ASN A 164 7.67 18.97 -12.39
C ASN A 164 7.43 19.45 -13.84
N GLN A 165 6.23 19.25 -14.38
CA GLN A 165 5.87 19.82 -15.69
C GLN A 165 5.95 21.36 -15.68
N TYR A 166 5.47 22.00 -14.61
CA TYR A 166 5.60 23.44 -14.42
C TYR A 166 7.06 23.90 -14.37
N TYR A 167 7.88 23.28 -13.53
CA TYR A 167 9.30 23.64 -13.41
C TYR A 167 10.14 23.31 -14.64
N SER A 168 9.72 22.32 -15.45
CA SER A 168 10.38 21.97 -16.71
C SER A 168 10.06 22.94 -17.87
N GLY A 169 9.15 23.90 -17.68
CA GLY A 169 8.73 24.86 -18.71
C GLY A 169 7.76 24.29 -19.76
N ASN A 170 7.36 23.02 -19.64
CA ASN A 170 6.44 22.35 -20.59
C ASN A 170 4.96 22.52 -20.22
N TYR A 171 4.65 23.37 -19.25
CA TYR A 171 3.29 23.51 -18.73
C TYR A 171 2.40 24.30 -19.68
N LYS A 172 1.35 23.65 -20.18
CA LYS A 172 0.34 24.29 -21.01
C LYS A 172 -0.83 24.69 -20.12
N PHE A 173 -0.98 25.98 -19.86
CA PHE A 173 -2.19 26.51 -19.26
C PHE A 173 -3.35 26.26 -20.23
N GLY A 174 -4.26 25.37 -19.84
CA GLY A 174 -5.36 24.97 -20.70
C GLY A 174 -6.26 26.16 -21.05
N LYS A 175 -6.29 26.55 -22.33
CA LYS A 175 -7.47 27.21 -22.87
C LYS A 175 -8.61 26.19 -22.86
N LYS A 176 -9.76 26.55 -22.27
CA LYS A 176 -10.99 25.75 -22.35
C LYS A 176 -11.47 25.71 -23.80
N ASP A 177 -10.92 24.83 -24.61
CA ASP A 177 -11.44 24.55 -25.94
C ASP A 177 -12.49 23.45 -25.88
N LYS A 178 -13.65 23.67 -26.52
CA LYS A 178 -14.80 22.73 -26.61
C LYS A 178 -14.41 21.31 -27.06
N LYS A 179 -13.28 21.16 -27.76
CA LYS A 179 -12.73 19.86 -28.19
C LYS A 179 -12.28 18.99 -27.01
N THR A 180 -11.89 19.61 -25.90
CA THR A 180 -11.37 18.97 -24.68
C THR A 180 -12.49 18.27 -23.90
N ASP A 181 -13.69 18.85 -23.84
CA ASP A 181 -14.85 18.26 -23.15
C ASP A 181 -15.36 16.99 -23.87
N GLN A 182 -15.23 16.95 -25.19
CA GLN A 182 -15.60 15.79 -26.01
C GLN A 182 -14.59 14.63 -25.87
N GLU A 183 -13.30 14.94 -25.76
CA GLU A 183 -12.24 13.98 -25.44
C GLU A 183 -12.38 13.47 -23.99
N LEU A 184 -12.67 14.36 -23.03
CA LEU A 184 -12.94 13.96 -21.64
C LEU A 184 -14.15 13.03 -21.53
N SER A 185 -15.21 13.26 -22.32
CA SER A 185 -16.38 12.38 -22.40
C SER A 185 -15.99 10.96 -22.89
N LYS A 186 -15.12 10.86 -23.89
CA LYS A 186 -14.62 9.57 -24.38
C LYS A 186 -13.72 8.88 -23.35
N VAL A 187 -12.85 9.62 -22.68
CA VAL A 187 -12.00 9.10 -21.60
C VAL A 187 -12.85 8.64 -20.43
N ASN A 188 -13.88 9.40 -20.04
CA ASN A 188 -14.81 9.02 -18.98
C ASN A 188 -15.56 7.73 -19.34
N LYS A 189 -16.01 7.56 -20.59
CA LYS A 189 -16.57 6.27 -21.05
C LYS A 189 -15.58 5.10 -20.96
N ARG A 190 -14.29 5.33 -21.24
CA ARG A 190 -13.25 4.30 -21.07
C ARG A 190 -12.97 3.99 -19.61
N VAL A 191 -12.94 5.01 -18.75
CA VAL A 191 -12.76 4.85 -17.29
C VAL A 191 -13.94 4.10 -16.70
N VAL A 192 -15.18 4.45 -17.04
CA VAL A 192 -16.39 3.73 -16.62
C VAL A 192 -16.38 2.28 -17.10
N ARG A 193 -15.99 2.02 -18.35
CA ARG A 193 -15.80 0.64 -18.84
C ARG A 193 -14.69 -0.09 -18.08
N GLY A 194 -13.58 0.58 -17.78
CA GLY A 194 -12.48 0.02 -16.99
C GLY A 194 -12.93 -0.35 -15.58
N ILE A 195 -13.67 0.53 -14.91
CA ILE A 195 -14.26 0.28 -13.59
C ILE A 195 -15.22 -0.91 -13.65
N ALA A 196 -16.07 -0.98 -14.68
CA ALA A 196 -17.00 -2.11 -14.85
C ALA A 196 -16.29 -3.45 -15.10
N ILE A 197 -15.16 -3.45 -15.83
CA ILE A 197 -14.35 -4.65 -16.04
C ILE A 197 -13.65 -5.06 -14.74
N VAL A 198 -13.05 -4.09 -14.03
CA VAL A 198 -12.38 -4.34 -12.75
C VAL A 198 -13.37 -4.86 -11.71
N SER A 199 -14.57 -4.30 -11.62
CA SER A 199 -15.60 -4.80 -10.71
C SER A 199 -16.05 -6.22 -11.09
N LEU A 200 -16.15 -6.54 -12.37
CA LEU A 200 -16.50 -7.88 -12.84
C LEU A 200 -15.40 -8.91 -12.54
N ILE A 201 -14.12 -8.54 -12.72
CA ILE A 201 -12.96 -9.36 -12.32
C ILE A 201 -12.99 -9.59 -10.81
N ILE A 202 -13.26 -8.54 -10.02
CA ILE A 202 -13.35 -8.65 -8.57
C ILE A 202 -14.47 -9.63 -8.17
N VAL A 203 -15.66 -9.51 -8.76
CA VAL A 203 -16.77 -10.44 -8.50
C VAL A 203 -16.38 -11.87 -8.86
N ALA A 204 -15.74 -12.08 -10.01
CA ALA A 204 -15.27 -13.41 -10.42
C ALA A 204 -14.24 -13.99 -9.45
N LEU A 205 -13.27 -13.19 -8.98
CA LEU A 205 -12.30 -13.61 -7.96
C LEU A 205 -12.99 -13.92 -6.63
N SER A 206 -14.01 -13.15 -6.26
CA SER A 206 -14.79 -13.36 -5.03
C SER A 206 -15.51 -14.70 -5.07
N ILE A 207 -16.24 -14.98 -6.15
CA ILE A 207 -16.95 -16.24 -6.36
C ILE A 207 -15.96 -17.40 -6.41
N GLY A 208 -14.84 -17.24 -7.12
CA GLY A 208 -13.78 -18.23 -7.17
C GLY A 208 -13.23 -18.56 -5.79
N ARG A 209 -13.00 -17.56 -4.94
CA ARG A 209 -12.55 -17.78 -3.55
C ARG A 209 -13.59 -18.46 -2.68
N ILE A 210 -14.86 -18.06 -2.78
CA ILE A 210 -15.94 -18.71 -2.03
C ILE A 210 -16.08 -20.18 -2.45
N ALA A 211 -16.04 -20.45 -3.75
CA ALA A 211 -16.06 -21.82 -4.27
C ALA A 211 -14.85 -22.64 -3.82
N GLN A 212 -13.66 -22.02 -3.79
CA GLN A 212 -12.44 -22.67 -3.31
C GLN A 212 -12.53 -23.00 -1.81
N ILE A 213 -13.03 -22.07 -1.00
CA ILE A 213 -13.27 -22.29 0.44
C ILE A 213 -14.28 -23.42 0.65
N HIS A 214 -15.38 -23.42 -0.10
CA HIS A 214 -16.41 -24.45 0.02
C HIS A 214 -15.91 -25.84 -0.41
N SER A 215 -15.16 -25.92 -1.51
CA SER A 215 -14.55 -27.17 -1.97
C SER A 215 -13.54 -27.69 -0.95
N ASN A 216 -12.71 -26.82 -0.37
CA ASN A 216 -11.74 -27.23 0.63
C ASN A 216 -12.40 -27.63 1.96
N SER A 217 -13.48 -26.95 2.38
CA SER A 217 -14.21 -27.36 3.57
C SER A 217 -14.82 -28.75 3.39
N GLN A 218 -15.38 -29.04 2.21
CA GLN A 218 -15.95 -30.35 1.91
C GLN A 218 -14.90 -31.47 1.86
N SER A 219 -13.67 -31.19 1.42
CA SER A 219 -12.61 -32.21 1.41
C SER A 219 -11.95 -32.42 2.76
N ILE A 220 -11.89 -31.39 3.61
CA ILE A 220 -11.20 -31.44 4.91
C ILE A 220 -12.10 -32.04 6.00
N LEU A 221 -13.41 -31.75 6.00
CA LEU A 221 -14.38 -32.30 6.96
C LEU A 221 -14.32 -33.83 7.12
N PRO A 222 -14.39 -34.65 6.06
CA PRO A 222 -14.34 -36.10 6.21
C PRO A 222 -12.97 -36.61 6.66
N GLN A 223 -11.88 -35.89 6.36
CA GLN A 223 -10.54 -36.25 6.84
C GLN A 223 -10.37 -35.91 8.33
N MET A 224 -10.96 -34.81 8.79
CA MET A 224 -11.02 -34.44 10.20
C MET A 224 -11.87 -35.43 11.00
N GLU A 225 -13.05 -35.80 10.48
CA GLU A 225 -13.93 -36.79 11.12
C GLU A 225 -13.24 -38.15 11.25
N ALA A 226 -12.61 -38.65 10.18
CA ALA A 226 -11.86 -39.91 10.21
C ALA A 226 -10.69 -39.87 11.21
N CYS A 227 -9.94 -38.76 11.27
CA CYS A 227 -8.86 -38.57 12.23
C CYS A 227 -9.37 -38.58 13.69
N MET A 228 -10.48 -37.90 13.95
CA MET A 228 -11.09 -37.87 15.29
C MET A 228 -11.66 -39.22 15.71
N ASP A 229 -12.24 -39.98 14.78
CA ASP A 229 -12.75 -41.33 15.03
C ASP A 229 -11.62 -42.33 15.36
N GLU A 230 -10.43 -42.12 14.79
CA GLU A 230 -9.22 -42.88 15.12
C GLU A 230 -8.55 -42.41 16.42
N GLY A 231 -9.10 -41.38 17.08
CA GLY A 231 -8.58 -40.80 18.33
C GLY A 231 -7.41 -39.84 18.14
N GLY A 232 -7.12 -39.44 16.89
CA GLY A 232 -6.09 -38.45 16.55
C GLY A 232 -6.54 -37.01 16.78
N THR A 233 -5.56 -36.12 16.84
CA THR A 233 -5.76 -34.68 16.97
C THR A 233 -5.69 -34.00 15.61
N ALA A 234 -6.76 -33.27 15.26
CA ALA A 234 -6.87 -32.54 14.02
C ALA A 234 -6.17 -31.18 14.13
N VAL A 235 -5.05 -30.99 13.42
CA VAL A 235 -4.35 -29.71 13.34
C VAL A 235 -4.61 -29.07 11.98
N VAL A 236 -5.07 -27.81 11.99
CA VAL A 236 -5.41 -27.05 10.78
C VAL A 236 -4.37 -25.92 10.61
N GLU A 237 -3.39 -26.13 9.73
CA GLU A 237 -2.34 -25.15 9.43
C GLU A 237 -2.75 -24.21 8.30
N SER A 238 -2.74 -22.90 8.51
CA SER A 238 -2.92 -21.94 7.42
C SER A 238 -1.61 -21.75 6.62
N GLY A 239 -1.50 -22.38 5.46
CA GLY A 239 -0.35 -22.18 4.57
C GLY A 239 -0.56 -20.99 3.63
N SER A 240 0.36 -20.01 3.61
CA SER A 240 0.61 -19.06 2.50
C SER A 240 -0.53 -18.09 2.06
N ILE A 241 -0.12 -16.92 1.53
CA ILE A 241 -0.93 -15.79 1.04
C ILE A 241 -2.06 -16.20 0.06
N TRP A 242 -1.90 -17.36 -0.61
CA TRP A 242 -2.85 -17.87 -1.60
C TRP A 242 -3.40 -19.26 -1.30
N SER A 243 -2.85 -19.94 -0.30
CA SER A 243 -3.13 -21.35 -0.04
C SER A 243 -4.14 -21.48 1.10
N LEU A 244 -5.02 -22.46 0.97
CA LEU A 244 -6.00 -22.80 1.98
C LEU A 244 -5.36 -23.67 3.06
N THR A 245 -6.01 -23.67 4.22
CA THR A 245 -5.68 -24.48 5.38
C THR A 245 -5.30 -25.91 4.99
N LYS A 246 -4.07 -26.33 5.31
CA LYS A 246 -3.63 -27.72 5.27
C LYS A 246 -4.10 -28.41 6.53
N PHE A 247 -4.60 -29.62 6.36
CA PHE A 247 -5.02 -30.49 7.45
C PHE A 247 -3.93 -31.53 7.70
N THR A 248 -3.53 -31.69 8.96
CA THR A 248 -2.63 -32.74 9.43
C THR A 248 -3.26 -33.43 10.63
N CYS A 249 -3.26 -34.76 10.62
CA CYS A 249 -3.72 -35.59 11.73
C CYS A 249 -2.48 -36.05 12.52
N GLU A 250 -2.41 -35.69 13.81
CA GLU A 250 -1.37 -36.10 14.75
C GLU A 250 -1.90 -37.06 15.82
#